data_AF-A0A834CMF2-F1
#
_entry.id   AF-A0A834CMF2-F1
#
_cell.length_a   1.000
_cell.length_b   1.000
_cell.length_c   1.000
_cell.angle_alpha   90.00
_cell.angle_beta   90.00
_cell.angle_gamma   90.00
#
_symmetry.space_group_name_H-M   'P 1'
#
loop_
_entity.id
_entity.type
_entity.pdbx_description
1 polymer ?
#
loop_
_entity_poly.entity_id
_entity_poly.type
_entity_poly.pdbx_seq_one_letter_code
_entity_poly.pdbx_strand_id
1 'polypeptide(L)'
;MDGYVTDHIEILQDHSALFQALAFFEEDVERRCKMHKRRVDMLEPICNDLNSQYYLLIRRQLMFELAETYNEMMDLKLTLANRQADSQSLDSHTIKKFNHLCSASAKYFQMFLDSLCSPEGKYPEHLEEEVLRPALVARFRVARLHGKLISSSPPVQLDNLNKSLENYKYVVQYCDAHPEAAAAAETELELSREMVGPPPSENQSAESEDGC
;
A
#
# COMPACT_ATOMS: atom_id res chain seq x y z
N MET A 1 -22.94 -3.41 22.27
CA MET A 1 -22.35 -4.54 21.52
C MET A 1 -21.92 -5.55 22.56
N ASP A 2 -22.80 -6.50 22.83
CA ASP A 2 -22.64 -7.54 23.84
C ASP A 2 -21.53 -8.50 23.40
N GLY A 3 -20.46 -8.66 24.19
CA GLY A 3 -19.57 -9.84 24.32
C GLY A 3 -18.90 -10.51 23.10
N TYR A 4 -19.41 -10.38 21.89
CA TYR A 4 -19.10 -11.20 20.70
C TYR A 4 -18.52 -10.36 19.55
N VAL A 5 -18.00 -9.18 19.86
CA VAL A 5 -17.40 -8.29 18.84
C VAL A 5 -16.20 -8.97 18.20
N THR A 6 -15.34 -9.60 19.00
CA THR A 6 -14.18 -10.34 18.51
C THR A 6 -14.60 -11.52 17.62
N ASP A 7 -15.50 -12.38 18.10
CA ASP A 7 -16.03 -13.52 17.32
C ASP A 7 -16.64 -13.07 15.98
N HIS A 8 -17.38 -11.96 15.98
CA HIS A 8 -17.96 -11.43 14.76
C HIS A 8 -16.89 -10.98 13.76
N ILE A 9 -15.82 -10.34 14.24
CA ILE A 9 -14.69 -9.90 13.40
C ILE A 9 -13.94 -11.11 12.85
N GLU A 10 -13.66 -12.10 13.67
CA GLU A 10 -12.98 -13.34 13.27
C GLU A 10 -13.78 -14.06 12.17
N ILE A 11 -15.10 -14.18 12.33
CA ILE A 11 -15.97 -14.76 11.30
C ILE A 11 -15.85 -13.98 9.98
N LEU A 12 -15.80 -12.65 10.02
CA LEU A 12 -15.68 -11.85 8.79
C LEU A 12 -14.29 -11.93 8.16
N GLN A 13 -13.23 -12.03 8.96
CA GLN A 13 -11.88 -12.29 8.47
C GLN A 13 -11.79 -13.68 7.82
N ASP A 14 -12.44 -14.71 8.39
CA ASP A 14 -12.53 -16.05 7.78
C ASP A 14 -13.26 -16.01 6.44
N HIS A 15 -14.38 -15.28 6.35
CA HIS A 15 -15.09 -15.08 5.08
C HIS A 15 -14.21 -14.36 4.05
N SER A 16 -13.45 -13.36 4.49
CA SER A 16 -12.54 -12.61 3.63
C SER A 16 -11.40 -13.50 3.11
N ALA A 17 -10.77 -14.27 3.98
CA ALA A 17 -9.72 -15.24 3.65
C ALA A 17 -10.23 -16.32 2.69
N LEU A 18 -11.46 -16.81 2.88
CA LEU A 18 -12.10 -17.73 1.95
C LEU A 18 -12.26 -17.12 0.55
N PHE A 19 -12.75 -15.89 0.44
CA PHE A 19 -12.85 -15.21 -0.86
C PHE A 19 -11.47 -15.00 -1.51
N GLN A 20 -10.44 -14.68 -0.71
CA GLN A 20 -9.07 -14.55 -1.22
C GLN A 20 -8.55 -15.88 -1.79
N ALA A 21 -8.72 -16.97 -1.05
CA ALA A 21 -8.29 -18.30 -1.49
C ALA A 21 -9.05 -18.76 -2.75
N LEU A 22 -10.37 -18.52 -2.82
CA LEU A 22 -11.16 -18.87 -4.00
C LEU A 22 -10.84 -18.00 -5.22
N ALA A 23 -10.48 -16.72 -5.01
CA ALA A 23 -10.12 -15.81 -6.09
C ALA A 23 -8.90 -16.29 -6.91
N PHE A 24 -8.00 -17.07 -6.31
CA PHE A 24 -6.88 -17.71 -7.02
C PHE A 24 -7.35 -18.64 -8.14
N PHE A 25 -8.45 -19.38 -7.92
CA PHE A 25 -9.00 -20.34 -8.89
C PHE A 25 -9.96 -19.72 -9.89
N GLU A 26 -10.32 -18.44 -9.74
CA GLU A 26 -11.26 -17.77 -10.63
C GLU A 26 -10.53 -17.18 -11.84
N GLU A 27 -10.76 -17.78 -13.01
CA GLU A 27 -10.16 -17.37 -14.28
C GLU A 27 -10.70 -16.03 -14.78
N ASP A 28 -11.99 -15.76 -14.54
CA ASP A 28 -12.62 -14.52 -14.97
C ASP A 28 -12.21 -13.35 -14.05
N VAL A 29 -11.45 -12.41 -14.61
CA VAL A 29 -10.86 -11.30 -13.87
C VAL A 29 -11.95 -10.37 -13.26
N GLU A 30 -13.12 -10.26 -13.89
CA GLU A 30 -14.22 -9.46 -13.34
C GLU A 30 -14.88 -10.13 -12.14
N ARG A 31 -15.12 -11.44 -12.20
CA ARG A 31 -15.61 -12.24 -11.07
C ARG A 31 -14.61 -12.21 -9.93
N ARG A 32 -13.32 -12.35 -10.21
CA ARG A 32 -12.26 -12.20 -9.21
C ARG A 32 -12.33 -10.84 -8.52
N CYS A 33 -12.42 -9.75 -9.29
CA CYS A 33 -12.58 -8.40 -8.75
C CYS A 33 -13.86 -8.26 -7.89
N LYS A 34 -14.97 -8.91 -8.25
CA LYS A 34 -16.20 -8.94 -7.45
C LYS A 34 -16.03 -9.71 -6.14
N MET A 35 -15.20 -10.75 -6.10
CA MET A 35 -14.87 -11.46 -4.86
C MET A 35 -14.09 -10.56 -3.90
N HIS A 36 -13.05 -9.87 -4.38
CA HIS A 36 -12.35 -8.86 -3.57
C HIS A 36 -13.27 -7.71 -3.15
N LYS A 37 -14.21 -7.29 -4.00
CA LYS A 37 -15.21 -6.28 -3.63
C LYS A 37 -16.09 -6.73 -2.45
N ARG A 38 -16.49 -8.02 -2.41
CA ARG A 38 -17.24 -8.59 -1.28
C ARG A 38 -16.42 -8.58 0.01
N ARG A 39 -15.12 -8.88 -0.06
CA ARG A 39 -14.20 -8.74 1.08
C ARG A 39 -14.24 -7.31 1.63
N VAL A 40 -14.09 -6.31 0.76
CA VAL A 40 -14.20 -4.89 1.14
C VAL A 40 -15.55 -4.57 1.78
N ASP A 41 -16.66 -4.97 1.16
CA ASP A 41 -18.01 -4.68 1.69
C ASP A 41 -18.25 -5.25 3.10
N MET A 42 -17.60 -6.38 3.42
CA MET A 42 -17.69 -6.99 4.75
C MET A 42 -16.78 -6.31 5.78
N LEU A 43 -15.53 -6.00 5.41
CA LEU A 43 -14.51 -5.54 6.35
C LEU A 43 -14.51 -4.02 6.57
N GLU A 44 -14.83 -3.23 5.54
CA GLU A 44 -14.74 -1.76 5.59
C GLU A 44 -15.65 -1.13 6.66
N PRO A 45 -16.94 -1.51 6.79
CA PRO A 45 -17.80 -0.95 7.83
C PRO A 45 -17.24 -1.20 9.24
N ILE A 46 -16.78 -2.42 9.50
CA ILE A 46 -16.22 -2.80 10.79
C ILE A 46 -14.93 -2.02 11.08
N CYS A 47 -14.01 -1.95 10.12
CA CYS A 47 -12.74 -1.23 10.32
C CYS A 47 -12.96 0.26 10.69
N ASN A 48 -14.01 0.88 10.15
CA ASN A 48 -14.35 2.28 10.40
C ASN A 48 -15.07 2.48 11.73
N ASP A 49 -15.92 1.55 12.14
CA ASP A 49 -16.76 1.67 13.35
C ASP A 49 -16.06 1.13 14.62
N LEU A 50 -14.99 0.34 14.47
CA LEU A 50 -14.32 -0.32 15.58
C LEU A 50 -13.55 0.68 16.47
N ASN A 51 -13.80 0.61 17.78
CA ASN A 51 -13.14 1.47 18.76
C ASN A 51 -11.63 1.16 18.86
N SER A 52 -10.80 2.13 18.52
CA SER A 52 -9.34 1.97 18.48
C SER A 52 -8.68 1.83 19.85
N GLN A 53 -9.34 2.20 20.95
CA GLN A 53 -8.77 2.06 22.30
C GLN A 53 -8.75 0.59 22.75
N TYR A 54 -9.77 -0.19 22.37
CA TYR A 54 -9.93 -1.58 22.81
C TYR A 54 -9.46 -2.59 21.77
N TYR A 55 -9.51 -2.24 20.49
CA TYR A 55 -9.28 -3.18 19.39
C TYR A 55 -8.20 -2.70 18.40
N LEU A 56 -7.21 -1.93 18.87
CA LEU A 56 -6.19 -1.32 18.02
C LEU A 56 -5.51 -2.33 17.08
N LEU A 57 -5.09 -3.48 17.63
CA LEU A 57 -4.37 -4.50 16.88
C LEU A 57 -5.24 -5.10 15.77
N ILE A 58 -6.47 -5.47 16.08
CA ILE A 58 -7.44 -5.99 15.10
C ILE A 58 -7.73 -4.92 14.04
N ARG A 59 -7.90 -3.66 14.45
CA ARG A 59 -8.12 -2.56 13.50
C ARG A 59 -6.93 -2.37 12.56
N ARG A 60 -5.69 -2.48 13.05
CA ARG A 60 -4.47 -2.45 12.23
C ARG A 60 -4.44 -3.59 11.21
N GLN A 61 -4.82 -4.81 11.61
CA GLN A 61 -4.93 -5.95 10.71
C GLN A 61 -5.98 -5.69 9.61
N LEU A 62 -7.17 -5.21 9.98
CA LEU A 62 -8.23 -4.87 9.03
C LEU A 62 -7.81 -3.76 8.05
N MET A 63 -7.11 -2.73 8.52
CA MET A 63 -6.56 -1.68 7.65
C MET A 63 -5.60 -2.27 6.63
N PHE A 64 -4.67 -3.13 7.06
CA PHE A 64 -3.69 -3.74 6.16
C PHE A 64 -4.38 -4.67 5.15
N GLU A 65 -5.33 -5.48 5.58
CA GLU A 65 -6.09 -6.37 4.71
C GLU A 65 -6.93 -5.62 3.68
N LEU A 66 -7.61 -4.54 4.09
CA LEU A 66 -8.35 -3.67 3.17
C LEU A 66 -7.40 -3.02 2.15
N ALA A 67 -6.24 -2.53 2.59
CA ALA A 67 -5.26 -1.90 1.72
C ALA A 67 -4.76 -2.85 0.63
N GLU A 68 -4.38 -4.08 1.00
CA GLU A 68 -3.97 -5.13 0.06
C GLU A 68 -5.14 -5.54 -0.86
N THR A 69 -6.36 -5.67 -0.33
CA THR A 69 -7.54 -6.02 -1.14
C THR A 69 -7.84 -4.96 -2.21
N TYR A 70 -7.76 -3.67 -1.87
CA TYR A 70 -7.89 -2.60 -2.86
C TYR A 70 -6.74 -2.60 -3.88
N ASN A 71 -5.51 -2.91 -3.46
CA ASN A 71 -4.37 -3.04 -4.37
C ASN A 71 -4.58 -4.21 -5.35
N GLU A 72 -5.02 -5.38 -4.88
CA GLU A 72 -5.39 -6.53 -5.72
C GLU A 72 -6.47 -6.14 -6.75
N MET A 73 -7.53 -5.46 -6.31
CA MET A 73 -8.59 -4.98 -7.23
C MET A 73 -8.03 -4.01 -8.28
N MET A 74 -7.09 -3.15 -7.91
CA MET A 74 -6.43 -2.21 -8.83
C MET A 74 -5.58 -2.97 -9.86
N ASP A 75 -4.77 -3.93 -9.44
CA ASP A 75 -3.92 -4.74 -10.34
C ASP A 75 -4.78 -5.59 -11.31
N LEU A 76 -5.92 -6.11 -10.87
CA LEU A 76 -6.89 -6.79 -11.75
C LEU A 76 -7.48 -5.83 -12.80
N LYS A 77 -7.80 -4.60 -12.41
CA LYS A 77 -8.30 -3.58 -13.35
C LYS A 77 -7.22 -3.14 -14.33
N LEU A 78 -5.97 -3.03 -13.89
CA LEU A 78 -4.83 -2.76 -14.78
C LEU A 78 -4.62 -3.89 -15.79
N THR A 79 -4.75 -5.14 -15.35
CA THR A 79 -4.65 -6.31 -16.23
C THR A 79 -5.73 -6.29 -17.31
N LEU A 80 -6.98 -5.98 -16.96
CA LEU A 80 -8.07 -5.83 -17.93
C LEU A 80 -7.82 -4.68 -18.91
N ALA A 81 -7.40 -3.53 -18.38
CA ALA A 81 -7.03 -2.36 -19.17
C ALA A 81 -5.94 -2.70 -20.20
N ASN A 82 -4.87 -3.39 -19.79
CA ASN A 82 -3.78 -3.77 -20.68
C ASN A 82 -4.21 -4.78 -21.75
N ARG A 83 -5.10 -5.73 -21.44
CA ARG A 83 -5.68 -6.67 -22.43
C ARG A 83 -6.57 -5.97 -23.46
N GLN A 84 -7.14 -4.83 -23.11
CA GLN A 84 -8.00 -4.03 -23.98
C GLN A 84 -7.22 -2.95 -24.75
N ALA A 85 -6.03 -2.59 -24.27
CA ALA A 85 -5.19 -1.52 -24.79
C ALA A 85 -4.47 -1.84 -26.11
N ASP A 86 -4.68 -3.03 -26.69
CA ASP A 86 -4.21 -3.38 -28.05
C ASP A 86 -4.83 -2.50 -29.17
N SER A 87 -5.64 -1.48 -28.83
CA SER A 87 -6.12 -0.50 -29.83
C SER A 87 -6.35 0.94 -29.38
N GLN A 88 -6.48 1.29 -28.09
CA GLN A 88 -6.78 2.69 -27.67
C GLN A 88 -6.28 3.04 -26.26
N SER A 89 -6.01 4.33 -26.02
CA SER A 89 -5.74 4.88 -24.69
C SER A 89 -6.89 4.62 -23.72
N LEU A 90 -6.58 4.42 -22.43
CA LEU A 90 -7.59 4.19 -21.39
C LEU A 90 -8.63 5.31 -21.37
N ASP A 91 -9.91 4.94 -21.31
CA ASP A 91 -10.99 5.90 -21.22
C ASP A 91 -11.04 6.57 -19.83
N SER A 92 -11.65 7.75 -19.77
CA SER A 92 -11.72 8.55 -18.54
C SER A 92 -12.42 7.83 -17.37
N HIS A 93 -13.42 6.98 -17.65
CA HIS A 93 -14.13 6.25 -16.61
C HIS A 93 -13.24 5.14 -16.01
N THR A 94 -12.49 4.42 -16.85
CA THR A 94 -11.50 3.43 -16.40
C THR A 94 -10.40 4.08 -15.55
N ILE A 95 -9.85 5.23 -15.99
CA ILE A 95 -8.85 5.99 -15.22
C ILE A 95 -9.40 6.41 -13.85
N LYS A 96 -10.63 6.95 -13.80
CA LYS A 96 -11.27 7.34 -12.52
C LYS A 96 -11.41 6.16 -11.57
N LYS A 97 -11.83 5.00 -12.08
CA LYS A 97 -11.99 3.80 -11.25
C LYS A 97 -10.65 3.27 -10.75
N PHE A 98 -9.64 3.25 -11.62
CA PHE A 98 -8.27 2.86 -11.27
C PHE A 98 -7.70 3.76 -10.18
N ASN A 99 -7.75 5.07 -10.36
CA ASN A 99 -7.27 6.04 -9.36
C ASN A 99 -8.04 5.90 -8.03
N HIS A 100 -9.35 5.69 -8.07
CA HIS A 100 -10.13 5.47 -6.85
C HIS A 100 -9.64 4.25 -6.06
N LEU A 101 -9.38 3.12 -6.73
CA LEU A 101 -8.85 1.91 -6.06
C LEU A 101 -7.44 2.17 -5.51
N CYS A 102 -6.59 2.87 -6.27
CA CYS A 102 -5.26 3.25 -5.84
C CYS A 102 -5.28 4.16 -4.59
N SER A 103 -6.08 5.22 -4.62
CA SER A 103 -6.28 6.12 -3.47
C SER A 103 -6.89 5.40 -2.27
N ALA A 104 -7.82 4.47 -2.47
CA ALA A 104 -8.41 3.70 -1.38
C ALA A 104 -7.38 2.78 -0.71
N SER A 105 -6.56 2.08 -1.50
CA SER A 105 -5.45 1.28 -0.97
C SER A 105 -4.46 2.13 -0.18
N ALA A 106 -4.02 3.26 -0.75
CA ALA A 106 -3.09 4.16 -0.09
C ALA A 106 -3.67 4.74 1.20
N LYS A 107 -4.96 5.08 1.22
CA LYS A 107 -5.68 5.55 2.41
C LYS A 107 -5.58 4.54 3.56
N TYR A 108 -5.84 3.26 3.30
CA TYR A 108 -5.83 2.25 4.37
C TYR A 108 -4.41 1.93 4.88
N PHE A 109 -3.40 1.91 3.99
CA PHE A 109 -2.01 1.86 4.45
C PHE A 109 -1.63 3.09 5.27
N GLN A 110 -2.05 4.29 4.86
CA GLN A 110 -1.77 5.51 5.62
C GLN A 110 -2.47 5.49 6.99
N MET A 111 -3.72 5.04 7.07
CA MET A 111 -4.41 4.85 8.34
C MET A 111 -3.68 3.88 9.27
N PHE A 112 -3.11 2.80 8.72
CA PHE A 112 -2.27 1.89 9.48
C PHE A 112 -1.00 2.59 9.99
N LEU A 113 -0.28 3.31 9.13
CA LEU A 113 0.94 4.06 9.51
C LEU A 113 0.65 5.13 10.57
N ASP A 114 -0.44 5.87 10.42
CA ASP A 114 -0.87 6.89 11.37
C ASP A 114 -1.25 6.29 12.73
N SER A 115 -1.72 5.04 12.74
CA SER A 115 -2.01 4.33 14.00
C SER A 115 -0.75 3.99 14.80
N LEU A 116 0.44 4.07 14.20
CA LEU A 116 1.72 3.85 14.87
C LEU A 116 2.25 5.12 15.53
N CYS A 117 1.70 6.29 15.20
CA CYS A 117 2.12 7.55 15.76
C CYS A 117 1.77 7.65 17.25
N SER A 118 2.59 8.41 17.99
CA SER A 118 2.28 8.78 19.37
C SER A 118 1.02 9.66 19.44
N PRO A 119 0.43 9.88 20.63
CA PRO A 119 -0.70 10.81 20.80
C PRO A 119 -0.41 12.23 20.29
N GLU A 120 0.86 12.64 20.24
CA GLU A 120 1.33 13.92 19.70
C GLU A 120 1.52 13.90 18.16
N GLY A 121 1.19 12.78 17.50
CA GLY A 121 1.30 12.60 16.05
C GLY A 121 2.71 12.35 15.55
N LYS A 122 3.65 11.99 16.43
CA LYS A 122 5.03 11.69 16.03
C LYS A 122 5.19 10.22 15.67
N TYR A 123 5.83 9.96 14.53
CA TYR A 123 6.26 8.60 14.19
C TYR A 123 7.29 8.11 15.22
N PRO A 124 7.23 6.83 15.62
CA PRO A 124 8.18 6.28 16.57
C PRO A 124 9.59 6.28 15.96
N GLU A 125 10.60 6.64 16.76
CA GLU A 125 12.01 6.55 16.35
C GLU A 125 12.42 5.10 16.10
N HIS A 126 11.85 4.17 16.88
CA HIS A 126 12.07 2.74 16.75
C HIS A 126 10.72 2.02 16.64
N LEU A 127 10.53 1.26 15.56
CA LEU A 127 9.36 0.41 15.34
C LEU A 127 9.51 -0.89 16.12
N GLU A 128 8.45 -1.27 16.85
CA GLU A 128 8.38 -2.57 17.54
C GLU A 128 8.40 -3.73 16.53
N GLU A 129 8.96 -4.86 16.93
CA GLU A 129 9.16 -6.05 16.07
C GLU A 129 7.88 -6.48 15.34
N GLU A 130 6.74 -6.45 16.03
CA GLU A 130 5.43 -6.86 15.52
C GLU A 130 4.92 -5.98 14.37
N VAL A 131 5.31 -4.69 14.34
CA VAL A 131 4.86 -3.72 13.34
C VAL A 131 5.96 -3.28 12.39
N LEU A 132 7.22 -3.69 12.63
CA LEU A 132 8.39 -3.31 11.85
C LEU A 132 8.23 -3.64 10.36
N ARG A 133 8.07 -4.92 10.04
CA ARG A 133 7.87 -5.36 8.63
C ARG A 133 6.59 -4.74 8.03
N PRO A 134 5.42 -4.82 8.67
CA PRO A 134 4.21 -4.18 8.15
C PRO A 134 4.36 -2.68 7.87
N ALA A 135 5.06 -1.92 8.71
CA ALA A 135 5.28 -0.49 8.52
C ALA A 135 6.17 -0.18 7.31
N LEU A 136 7.28 -0.91 7.16
CA LEU A 136 8.18 -0.74 6.02
C LEU A 136 7.49 -1.15 4.71
N VAL A 137 6.76 -2.27 4.72
CA VAL A 137 5.96 -2.71 3.57
C VAL A 137 4.87 -1.68 3.25
N ALA A 138 4.13 -1.16 4.24
CA ALA A 138 3.10 -0.16 4.01
C ALA A 138 3.67 1.13 3.38
N ARG A 139 4.82 1.62 3.86
CA ARG A 139 5.53 2.77 3.27
C ARG A 139 5.89 2.50 1.81
N PHE A 140 6.50 1.35 1.53
CA PHE A 140 6.84 0.95 0.17
C PHE A 140 5.59 0.83 -0.74
N ARG A 141 4.50 0.25 -0.24
CA ARG A 141 3.24 0.13 -0.98
C ARG A 141 2.63 1.50 -1.28
N VAL A 142 2.59 2.41 -0.31
CA VAL A 142 2.14 3.81 -0.49
C VAL A 142 3.00 4.50 -1.55
N ALA A 143 4.32 4.30 -1.53
CA ALA A 143 5.21 4.84 -2.55
C ALA A 143 4.81 4.38 -3.96
N ARG A 144 4.63 3.06 -4.15
CA ARG A 144 4.21 2.48 -5.44
C ARG A 144 2.85 2.98 -5.91
N LEU A 145 1.89 3.10 -5.00
CA LEU A 145 0.53 3.55 -5.30
C LEU A 145 0.55 5.01 -5.80
N HIS A 146 1.27 5.90 -5.10
CA HIS A 146 1.43 7.27 -5.57
C HIS A 146 2.11 7.36 -6.95
N GLY A 147 3.10 6.51 -7.21
CA GLY A 147 3.74 6.43 -8.54
C GLY A 147 2.82 5.90 -9.64
N LYS A 148 1.80 5.10 -9.30
CA LYS A 148 0.81 4.56 -10.25
C LYS A 148 -0.34 5.52 -10.57
N LEU A 149 -0.61 6.55 -9.74
CA LEU A 149 -1.73 7.46 -9.96
C LEU A 149 -1.62 8.18 -11.32
N ILE A 150 -2.71 8.17 -12.08
CA ILE A 150 -2.78 8.75 -13.42
C ILE A 150 -3.43 10.14 -13.31
N SER A 151 -2.69 11.20 -13.60
CA SER A 151 -3.22 12.57 -13.66
C SER A 151 -2.92 13.23 -15.00
N SER A 152 -3.92 13.90 -15.59
CA SER A 152 -3.70 14.78 -16.75
C SER A 152 -3.13 16.15 -16.35
N SER A 153 -3.14 16.49 -15.06
CA SER A 153 -2.60 17.73 -14.52
C SER A 153 -1.14 17.53 -14.10
N PRO A 154 -0.15 18.19 -14.75
CA PRO A 154 1.25 18.04 -14.41
C PRO A 154 1.60 18.41 -12.96
N PRO A 155 1.05 19.48 -12.34
CA PRO A 155 1.29 19.78 -10.93
C PRO A 155 0.86 18.64 -9.99
N VAL A 156 -0.29 18.03 -10.26
CA VAL A 156 -0.80 16.90 -9.45
C VAL A 156 0.07 15.65 -9.68
N GLN A 157 0.53 15.42 -10.90
CA GLN A 157 1.45 14.31 -11.18
C GLN A 157 2.77 14.49 -10.44
N LEU A 158 3.32 15.70 -10.41
CA LEU A 158 4.55 16.01 -9.68
C LEU A 158 4.38 15.81 -8.17
N ASP A 159 3.27 16.28 -7.59
CA ASP A 159 2.93 16.06 -6.18
C ASP A 159 2.86 14.57 -5.82
N ASN A 160 2.21 13.75 -6.67
CA ASN A 160 2.18 12.30 -6.49
C ASN A 160 3.58 11.68 -6.55
N LEU A 161 4.44 12.10 -7.49
CA LEU A 161 5.81 11.60 -7.59
C LEU A 161 6.66 12.00 -6.38
N ASN A 162 6.50 13.22 -5.86
CA ASN A 162 7.18 13.64 -4.65
C ASN A 162 6.77 12.79 -3.44
N LYS A 163 5.47 12.55 -3.25
CA LYS A 163 4.96 11.65 -2.20
C LYS A 163 5.48 10.22 -2.35
N SER A 164 5.59 9.74 -3.59
CA SER A 164 6.20 8.43 -3.88
C SER A 164 7.65 8.38 -3.40
N LEU A 165 8.45 9.36 -3.81
CA LEU A 165 9.88 9.45 -3.47
C LEU A 165 10.11 9.60 -1.95
N GLU A 166 9.30 10.40 -1.26
CA GLU A 166 9.37 10.57 0.20
C GLU A 166 9.19 9.24 0.94
N ASN A 167 8.25 8.41 0.49
CA ASN A 167 8.01 7.11 1.12
C ASN A 167 9.15 6.11 0.82
N TYR A 168 9.71 6.08 -0.38
CA TYR A 168 10.90 5.27 -0.66
C TYR A 168 12.11 5.73 0.17
N LYS A 169 12.34 7.04 0.26
CA LYS A 169 13.40 7.61 1.10
C LYS A 169 13.25 7.20 2.55
N TYR A 170 12.03 7.19 3.09
CA TYR A 170 11.79 6.74 4.46
C TYR A 170 12.25 5.30 4.68
N VAL A 171 11.89 4.37 3.79
CA VAL A 171 12.29 2.95 3.90
C VAL A 171 13.82 2.82 3.92
N VAL A 172 14.51 3.50 3.00
CA VAL A 172 15.97 3.51 2.91
C VAL A 172 16.59 4.08 4.19
N GLN A 173 16.19 5.30 4.57
CA GLN A 173 16.74 6.00 5.74
C GLN A 173 16.51 5.23 7.04
N TYR A 174 15.33 4.62 7.21
CA TYR A 174 15.04 3.84 8.40
C TYR A 174 15.94 2.60 8.50
N CYS A 175 16.12 1.87 7.40
CA CYS A 175 16.97 0.67 7.39
C CYS A 175 18.47 1.00 7.46
N ASP A 176 18.90 2.14 6.92
CA ASP A 176 20.29 2.61 7.07
C ASP A 176 20.60 3.01 8.53
N ALA A 177 19.62 3.59 9.23
CA ALA A 177 19.74 3.95 10.64
C ALA A 177 19.62 2.73 11.58
N HIS A 178 18.91 1.68 11.15
CA HIS A 178 18.63 0.47 11.93
C HIS A 178 18.94 -0.79 11.08
N PRO A 179 20.21 -1.21 10.96
CA PRO A 179 20.60 -2.32 10.09
C PRO A 179 19.88 -3.64 10.39
N GLU A 180 19.46 -3.86 11.65
CA GLU A 180 18.65 -5.01 12.06
C GLU A 180 17.28 -5.05 11.37
N ALA A 181 16.74 -3.90 10.97
CA ALA A 181 15.46 -3.80 10.28
C ALA A 181 15.55 -4.18 8.80
N ALA A 182 16.74 -4.15 8.18
CA ALA A 182 16.92 -4.43 6.77
C ALA A 182 16.45 -5.85 6.40
N ALA A 183 16.74 -6.84 7.26
CA ALA A 183 16.31 -8.22 7.06
C ALA A 183 14.78 -8.37 7.07
N ALA A 184 14.06 -7.48 7.76
CA ALA A 184 12.61 -7.53 7.87
C ALA A 184 11.90 -7.06 6.60
N ALA A 185 12.57 -6.37 5.68
CA ALA A 185 11.98 -5.80 4.46
C ALA A 185 12.99 -5.72 3.30
N GLU A 186 13.83 -6.76 3.14
CA GLU A 186 14.97 -6.76 2.21
C GLU A 186 14.57 -6.39 0.77
N THR A 187 13.53 -7.04 0.24
CA THR A 187 13.03 -6.80 -1.12
C THR A 187 12.50 -5.37 -1.28
N GLU A 188 11.73 -4.87 -0.32
CA GLU A 188 11.22 -3.51 -0.34
C GLU A 188 12.35 -2.48 -0.23
N LEU A 189 13.37 -2.75 0.58
CA LEU A 189 14.54 -1.89 0.73
C LEU A 189 15.36 -1.81 -0.56
N GLU A 190 15.66 -2.96 -1.18
CA GLU A 190 16.41 -3.03 -2.44
C GLU A 190 15.73 -2.17 -3.52
N LEU A 191 14.43 -2.42 -3.75
CA LEU A 191 13.64 -1.67 -4.72
C LEU A 191 13.53 -0.18 -4.34
N SER A 192 13.45 0.15 -3.04
CA SER A 192 13.41 1.54 -2.60
C SER A 192 14.73 2.27 -2.89
N ARG A 193 15.89 1.61 -2.75
CA ARG A 193 17.20 2.19 -3.09
C ARG A 193 17.29 2.50 -4.58
N GLU A 194 16.86 1.57 -5.44
CA GLU A 194 16.81 1.79 -6.89
C GLU A 194 15.95 3.02 -7.25
N MET A 195 14.79 3.17 -6.60
CA MET A 195 13.87 4.27 -6.87
C MET A 195 14.35 5.63 -6.33
N VAL A 196 15.12 5.64 -5.25
CA VAL A 196 15.74 6.87 -4.71
C VAL A 196 16.93 7.30 -5.56
N GLY A 197 17.61 6.35 -6.21
CA GLY A 197 18.82 6.59 -6.97
C GLY A 197 20.04 6.81 -6.07
N PRO A 198 21.24 6.98 -6.65
CA PRO A 198 22.46 7.21 -5.89
C PRO A 198 22.37 8.51 -5.09
N PRO A 199 22.94 8.57 -3.88
CA PRO A 199 23.04 9.80 -3.12
C PRO A 199 23.80 10.87 -3.94
N PRO A 200 23.47 12.17 -3.79
CA PRO A 200 24.06 13.25 -4.60
C PRO A 200 25.60 13.32 -4.60
N SER A 201 26.26 12.71 -3.62
CA SER A 201 27.72 12.63 -3.51
C SER A 201 28.38 11.69 -4.53
N GLU A 202 27.68 10.68 -5.06
CA GLU A 202 28.24 9.74 -6.04
C GLU A 202 28.12 10.24 -7.49
N ASN A 203 27.16 11.13 -7.78
CA ASN A 203 27.02 11.75 -9.10
C ASN A 203 28.20 12.69 -9.46
N GLN A 204 28.94 13.20 -8.48
CA GLN A 204 30.12 14.04 -8.74
C GLN A 204 31.39 13.21 -9.04
N SER A 205 31.41 11.93 -8.67
CA SER A 205 32.53 11.02 -8.94
C SER A 205 32.47 10.45 -10.36
N ALA A 206 31.27 10.28 -10.91
CA ALA A 206 31.08 9.72 -12.26
C ALA A 206 31.34 10.73 -13.39
N GLU A 207 31.23 12.04 -13.14
CA GLU A 207 31.54 13.08 -14.15
C GLU A 207 33.03 13.44 -14.21
N SER A 208 33.88 12.86 -13.35
CA SER A 208 35.32 13.15 -13.31
C SER A 208 36.21 12.08 -13.97
N GLU A 209 35.67 10.96 -14.44
CA GLU A 209 36.44 9.88 -15.08
C GLU A 209 36.32 9.81 -16.62
N ASP A 210 35.38 10.53 -17.25
CA ASP A 210 35.23 10.59 -18.73
C ASP A 210 35.97 11.77 -19.39
N GLY A 211 36.89 12.40 -18.65
CA GLY A 211 37.60 13.61 -19.07
C GLY A 211 39.12 13.52 -18.93
N CYS A 212 39.77 12.49 -19.49
CA CYS A 212 41.20 12.56 -19.83
C CYS A 212 41.56 11.64 -21.00
#